data_AF-A0A521WMK7-F1
#
_entry.id   AF-A0A521WMK7-F1
#
_cell.length_a   1.000
_cell.length_b   1.000
_cell.length_c   1.000
_cell.angle_alpha   90.00
_cell.angle_beta   90.00
_cell.angle_gamma   90.00
#
_symmetry.space_group_name_H-M   'P 1'
#
loop_
_entity.id
_entity.type
_entity.pdbx_description
1 polymer ?
#
loop_
_entity_poly.entity_id
_entity_poly.type
_entity_poly.pdbx_seq_one_letter_code
_entity_poly.pdbx_strand_id
1 'polypeptide(L)'
;MQRGRPTDADVVIREHPGGFGFPSGHVQSATLVYGYAAVGATRMMSRTAAAIAVAAALIAITAIGFDRVYNGAHWPSDVAGGALIGLLLVVAAVQLPEWLRSRRASSPARGTPADAGFG
;
A
#
# COMPACT_ATOMS: atom_id res chain seq x y z
N MET A 1 54.65 15.96 9.22
CA MET A 1 53.63 16.07 10.29
C MET A 1 52.32 15.52 9.77
N GLN A 2 51.69 14.66 10.57
CA GLN A 2 50.25 14.34 10.67
C GLN A 2 49.38 14.45 9.41
N ARG A 3 48.82 13.32 8.94
CA ARG A 3 47.64 13.35 8.07
C ARG A 3 46.43 13.79 8.88
N GLY A 4 45.72 14.78 8.35
CA GLY A 4 44.53 15.40 8.92
C GLY A 4 43.31 14.48 8.93
N ARG A 5 42.30 14.94 9.68
CA ARG A 5 41.05 14.23 9.97
C ARG A 5 40.28 13.88 8.69
N PRO A 6 39.62 12.71 8.61
CA PRO A 6 38.70 12.36 7.53
C PRO A 6 37.70 13.49 7.24
N THR A 7 37.63 13.92 5.98
CA THR A 7 36.62 14.84 5.43
C THR A 7 35.44 14.04 4.86
N ASP A 8 34.30 14.68 4.55
CA ASP A 8 33.04 14.06 4.08
C ASP A 8 33.19 13.03 2.92
N ALA A 9 34.34 12.98 2.25
CA ALA A 9 34.70 11.94 1.28
C ALA A 9 34.93 10.53 1.89
N ASP A 10 35.18 10.43 3.20
CA ASP A 10 35.43 9.16 3.90
C ASP A 10 34.15 8.55 4.52
N VAL A 11 33.04 9.28 4.49
CA VAL A 11 31.74 8.81 4.98
C VAL A 11 30.86 8.53 3.77
N VAL A 12 30.67 7.25 3.47
CA VAL A 12 29.77 6.79 2.40
C VAL A 12 28.33 7.04 2.84
N ILE A 13 27.80 8.23 2.57
CA ILE A 13 26.37 8.53 2.66
C ILE A 13 25.71 7.85 1.45
N ARG A 14 25.11 6.66 1.66
CA ARG A 14 24.51 5.87 0.56
C ARG A 14 23.19 6.43 0.04
N GLU A 15 22.42 7.15 0.85
CA GLU A 15 21.22 7.82 0.41
C GLU A 15 21.08 9.16 1.14
N HIS A 16 21.04 10.26 0.38
CA HIS A 16 20.45 11.52 0.82
C HIS A 16 19.00 11.55 0.32
N PRO A 17 18.00 11.07 1.10
CA PRO A 17 16.63 11.43 0.81
C PRO A 17 16.47 12.90 1.23
N GLY A 18 16.74 13.81 0.30
CA GLY A 18 16.35 15.20 0.39
C GLY A 18 14.82 15.29 0.32
N GLY A 19 14.15 14.97 1.42
CA GLY A 19 12.70 14.94 1.56
C GLY A 19 12.31 14.15 2.80
N PHE A 20 11.25 14.57 3.49
CA PHE A 20 10.74 13.88 4.68
C PHE A 20 10.58 12.38 4.37
N GLY A 21 11.45 11.53 4.95
CA GLY A 21 11.49 10.08 4.73
C GLY A 21 10.34 9.31 5.37
N PHE A 22 9.38 10.02 5.95
CA PHE A 22 8.17 9.47 6.52
C PHE A 22 6.96 9.78 5.63
N PRO A 23 6.11 8.80 5.32
CA PRO A 23 6.27 7.34 5.51
C PRO A 23 7.09 6.69 4.37
N SER A 24 7.56 5.45 4.55
CA SER A 24 8.30 4.76 3.47
C SER A 24 7.38 4.41 2.28
N GLY A 25 7.54 5.12 1.16
CA GLY A 25 6.78 4.89 -0.08
C GLY A 25 6.99 3.50 -0.69
N HIS A 26 8.18 2.91 -0.51
CA HIS A 26 8.46 1.53 -0.96
C HIS A 26 7.61 0.52 -0.19
N VAL A 27 7.56 0.64 1.14
CA VAL A 27 6.77 -0.26 2.00
C VAL A 27 5.28 -0.03 1.78
N GLN A 28 4.85 1.22 1.58
CA GLN A 28 3.46 1.55 1.23
C GLN A 28 3.03 0.89 -0.08
N SER A 29 3.81 1.07 -1.16
CA SER A 29 3.51 0.52 -2.48
C SER A 29 3.54 -1.01 -2.49
N ALA A 30 4.53 -1.61 -1.82
CA ALA A 30 4.61 -3.05 -1.65
C ALA A 30 3.38 -3.60 -0.91
N THR A 31 2.99 -2.97 0.20
CA THR A 31 1.82 -3.38 0.96
C THR A 31 0.53 -3.28 0.14
N LEU A 32 0.38 -2.23 -0.67
CA LEU A 32 -0.77 -2.08 -1.56
C LEU A 32 -0.83 -3.20 -2.61
N VAL A 33 0.26 -3.42 -3.36
CA VAL A 33 0.28 -4.39 -4.46
C VAL A 33 0.14 -5.82 -3.94
N TYR A 34 1.00 -6.22 -2.99
CA TYR A 34 1.00 -7.58 -2.47
C TYR A 34 -0.23 -7.87 -1.61
N GLY A 35 -0.69 -6.89 -0.81
CA GLY A 35 -1.90 -7.02 -0.01
C GLY A 35 -3.16 -7.14 -0.88
N TYR A 36 -3.29 -6.34 -1.93
CA TYR A 36 -4.42 -6.45 -2.85
C TYR A 36 -4.44 -7.78 -3.61
N ALA A 37 -3.27 -8.24 -4.09
CA ALA A 37 -3.15 -9.54 -4.74
C ALA A 37 -3.52 -10.69 -3.79
N ALA A 38 -3.08 -10.64 -2.53
CA ALA A 38 -3.42 -11.62 -1.52
C ALA A 38 -4.93 -11.65 -1.24
N VAL A 39 -5.59 -10.50 -1.11
CA VAL A 39 -7.05 -10.45 -0.97
C VAL A 39 -7.75 -11.02 -2.21
N GLY A 40 -7.28 -10.69 -3.42
CA GLY A 40 -7.78 -11.28 -4.66
C GLY A 40 -7.70 -12.81 -4.64
N ALA A 41 -6.58 -13.37 -4.19
CA ALA A 41 -6.40 -14.81 -4.05
C ALA A 41 -7.41 -15.43 -3.07
N THR A 42 -7.72 -14.77 -1.95
CA THR A 42 -8.74 -15.25 -1.00
C THR A 42 -10.15 -15.33 -1.60
N ARG A 43 -10.42 -14.53 -2.65
CA ARG A 43 -11.73 -14.50 -3.33
C ARG A 43 -11.81 -15.45 -4.52
N MET A 44 -10.68 -15.77 -5.16
CA MET A 44 -10.64 -16.45 -6.46
C MET A 44 -10.03 -17.85 -6.42
N MET A 45 -9.28 -18.20 -5.38
CA MET A 45 -8.49 -19.43 -5.32
C MET A 45 -8.94 -20.36 -4.19
N SER A 46 -8.40 -21.58 -4.15
CA SER A 46 -8.61 -22.50 -3.04
C SER A 46 -8.02 -21.94 -1.74
N ARG A 47 -8.54 -22.40 -0.58
CA ARG A 47 -8.08 -21.95 0.74
C ARG A 47 -6.57 -22.08 0.91
N THR A 48 -5.99 -23.18 0.41
CA THR A 48 -4.54 -23.43 0.48
C THR A 48 -3.77 -22.44 -0.39
N ALA A 49 -4.19 -22.21 -1.64
CA ALA A 49 -3.52 -21.27 -2.53
C ALA A 49 -3.62 -19.82 -2.00
N ALA A 50 -4.77 -19.44 -1.45
CA ALA A 50 -4.96 -18.15 -0.80
C ALA A 50 -4.05 -17.99 0.43
N ALA A 51 -3.93 -19.01 1.28
CA ALA A 51 -3.02 -18.97 2.43
C ALA A 51 -1.56 -18.81 2.01
N ILE A 52 -1.14 -19.51 0.94
CA ILE A 52 0.21 -19.37 0.37
C ILE A 52 0.42 -17.95 -0.15
N ALA A 53 -0.55 -17.38 -0.88
CA ALA A 53 -0.47 -16.01 -1.40
C ALA A 53 -0.35 -14.96 -0.28
N VAL A 54 -1.13 -15.12 0.80
CA VAL A 54 -1.05 -14.27 1.99
C VAL A 54 0.32 -14.38 2.65
N ALA A 55 0.82 -15.60 2.87
CA ALA A 55 2.14 -15.81 3.47
C ALA A 55 3.25 -15.19 2.60
N ALA A 56 3.21 -15.39 1.29
CA ALA A 56 4.16 -14.81 0.35
C ALA A 56 4.13 -13.28 0.37
N ALA A 57 2.95 -12.66 0.42
CA ALA A 57 2.80 -11.21 0.54
C ALA A 57 3.43 -10.67 1.84
N LEU A 58 3.17 -11.32 2.97
CA LEU A 58 3.75 -10.92 4.27
C LEU A 58 5.28 -11.02 4.26
N ILE A 59 5.83 -12.10 3.71
CA ILE A 59 7.27 -12.29 3.57
C ILE A 59 7.88 -11.19 2.70
N ALA A 60 7.28 -10.91 1.53
CA ALA A 60 7.78 -9.89 0.62
C ALA A 60 7.77 -8.48 1.24
N ILE A 61 6.66 -8.08 1.88
CA ILE A 61 6.54 -6.77 2.53
C ILE A 61 7.57 -6.63 3.67
N THR A 62 7.75 -7.69 4.47
CA THR A 62 8.71 -7.70 5.57
C THR A 62 10.15 -7.63 5.06
N ALA A 63 10.48 -8.37 4.01
CA ALA A 63 11.81 -8.36 3.40
C ALA A 63 12.14 -6.97 2.82
N ILE A 64 11.19 -6.31 2.16
CA ILE A 64 11.35 -4.94 1.66
C ILE A 64 11.52 -3.95 2.82
N GLY A 65 10.72 -4.06 3.87
CA GLY A 65 10.87 -3.24 5.07
C GLY A 65 12.24 -3.41 5.73
N PHE A 66 12.71 -4.65 5.83
CA PHE A 66 14.03 -4.96 6.36
C PHE A 66 15.15 -4.36 5.50
N ASP A 67 15.10 -4.51 4.18
CA ASP A 67 16.06 -3.91 3.23
C ASP A 67 16.15 -2.38 3.41
N ARG A 68 15.01 -1.71 3.62
CA ARG A 68 14.98 -0.26 3.86
C ARG A 68 15.64 0.16 5.18
N VAL A 69 15.46 -0.61 6.25
CA VAL A 69 16.10 -0.34 7.54
C VAL A 69 17.59 -0.71 7.49
N TYR A 70 17.93 -1.83 6.88
CA TYR A 70 19.29 -2.36 6.79
C TYR A 70 20.23 -1.41 6.02
N ASN A 71 19.76 -0.82 4.93
CA ASN A 71 20.52 0.17 4.18
C ASN A 71 20.56 1.57 4.84
N GLY A 72 19.91 1.73 6.00
CA GLY A 72 19.85 3.01 6.71
C GLY A 72 18.95 4.06 6.06
N ALA A 73 18.10 3.66 5.11
CA ALA A 73 17.23 4.58 4.35
C ALA A 73 16.04 5.08 5.18
N HIS A 74 15.56 4.26 6.12
CA HIS A 74 14.36 4.52 6.90
C HIS A 74 14.48 4.01 8.34
N TRP A 75 13.83 4.70 9.26
CA TRP A 75 13.63 4.19 10.62
C TRP A 75 12.59 3.07 10.62
N PRO A 76 12.63 2.12 11.58
CA PRO A 76 11.58 1.11 11.74
C PRO A 76 10.17 1.70 11.85
N SER A 77 10.04 2.91 12.41
CA SER A 77 8.78 3.66 12.47
C SER A 77 8.25 4.08 11.09
N ASP A 78 9.13 4.41 10.14
CA ASP A 78 8.75 4.83 8.78
C ASP A 78 8.23 3.64 7.97
N VAL A 79 8.82 2.46 8.21
CA VAL A 79 8.37 1.18 7.65
C VAL A 79 6.99 0.80 8.21
N ALA A 80 6.80 0.91 9.53
CA ALA A 80 5.50 0.65 10.16
C ALA A 80 4.42 1.62 9.65
N GLY A 81 4.74 2.92 9.55
CA GLY A 81 3.84 3.92 8.97
C GLY A 81 3.47 3.63 7.51
N GLY A 82 4.45 3.25 6.69
CA GLY A 82 4.23 2.83 5.30
C GLY A 82 3.32 1.61 5.19
N ALA A 83 3.54 0.59 6.03
CA ALA A 83 2.71 -0.61 6.05
C ALA A 83 1.26 -0.32 6.48
N LEU A 84 1.06 0.53 7.50
CA LEU A 84 -0.27 0.93 7.95
C LEU A 84 -1.05 1.66 6.86
N ILE A 85 -0.42 2.63 6.18
CA ILE A 85 -1.08 3.37 5.11
C ILE A 85 -1.36 2.45 3.93
N GLY A 86 -0.42 1.58 3.56
CA GLY A 86 -0.64 0.57 2.53
C GLY A 86 -1.84 -0.33 2.84
N LEU A 87 -1.97 -0.77 4.10
CA LEU A 87 -3.11 -1.59 4.54
C LEU A 87 -4.43 -0.83 4.45
N LEU A 88 -4.47 0.44 4.87
CA LEU A 88 -5.66 1.29 4.73
C LEU A 88 -6.08 1.43 3.27
N LEU A 89 -5.12 1.59 2.35
CA LEU A 89 -5.38 1.65 0.92
C LEU A 89 -5.91 0.32 0.37
N VAL A 90 -5.40 -0.83 0.83
CA VAL A 90 -5.96 -2.16 0.47
C VAL A 90 -7.41 -2.27 0.91
N VAL A 91 -7.72 -1.90 2.16
CA VAL A 91 -9.10 -1.93 2.67
C VAL A 91 -9.99 -1.02 1.83
N ALA A 92 -9.56 0.22 1.55
CA ALA A 92 -10.31 1.14 0.70
C ALA A 92 -10.52 0.57 -0.71
N ALA A 93 -9.50 0.01 -1.35
CA ALA A 93 -9.57 -0.55 -2.70
C ALA A 93 -10.55 -1.73 -2.80
N VAL A 94 -10.69 -2.51 -1.73
CA VAL A 94 -11.58 -3.67 -1.66
C VAL A 94 -13.02 -3.26 -1.35
N GLN A 95 -13.22 -2.36 -0.39
CA GLN A 95 -14.55 -2.02 0.14
C GLN A 95 -15.25 -0.92 -0.65
N LEU A 96 -14.51 0.05 -1.20
CA LEU A 96 -15.09 1.19 -1.91
C LEU A 96 -15.93 0.76 -3.13
N PRO A 97 -15.50 -0.19 -3.98
CA PRO A 97 -16.31 -0.64 -5.11
C PRO A 97 -17.63 -1.28 -4.69
N GLU A 98 -17.64 -2.06 -3.60
CA GLU A 98 -18.84 -2.73 -3.07
C GLU A 98 -19.82 -1.73 -2.46
N TRP A 99 -19.31 -0.74 -1.74
CA TRP A 99 -20.09 0.38 -1.21
C TRP A 99 -20.71 1.23 -2.33
N LEU A 100 -19.93 1.58 -3.36
CA LEU A 100 -20.41 2.34 -4.52
C LEU A 100 -21.49 1.58 -5.31
N ARG A 101 -21.36 0.26 -5.44
CA ARG A 101 -22.37 -0.61 -6.08
C ARG A 101 -23.67 -0.61 -5.28
N SER A 102 -23.57 -0.77 -3.96
CA SER A 102 -24.73 -0.78 -3.05
C SER A 102 -25.50 0.56 -3.12
N ARG A 103 -24.81 1.70 -3.17
CA ARG A 103 -25.46 3.02 -3.29
C ARG A 103 -26.16 3.26 -4.63
N ARG A 104 -25.62 2.74 -5.74
CA ARG A 104 -26.29 2.81 -7.05
C ARG A 104 -27.54 1.96 -7.09
N ALA A 105 -27.50 0.76 -6.51
CA ALA A 105 -28.66 -0.12 -6.42
C ALA A 105 -29.80 0.48 -5.57
N SER A 106 -29.46 1.30 -4.56
CA SER A 106 -30.44 1.99 -3.71
C SER A 106 -30.93 3.35 -4.23
N SER A 107 -30.44 3.84 -5.38
CA SER A 107 -30.98 5.07 -5.96
C SER A 107 -32.39 4.80 -6.50
N PRO A 108 -33.43 5.46 -5.97
CA PRO A 108 -34.79 5.30 -6.49
C PRO A 108 -34.78 5.59 -7.98
N ALA A 109 -35.39 4.70 -8.76
CA ALA A 109 -35.61 4.91 -10.19
C ALA A 109 -36.12 6.36 -10.35
N ARG A 110 -35.31 7.19 -11.02
CA ARG A 110 -35.70 8.55 -11.36
C ARG A 110 -36.98 8.37 -12.16
N GLY A 111 -38.13 8.67 -11.55
CA GLY A 111 -39.44 8.44 -12.14
C GLY A 111 -39.40 9.06 -13.53
N THR A 112 -39.53 8.21 -14.55
CA THR A 112 -39.97 8.70 -15.85
C THR A 112 -41.27 9.42 -15.56
N PRO A 113 -41.42 10.71 -15.90
CA PRO A 113 -42.75 11.29 -15.95
C PRO A 113 -43.49 10.46 -17.01
N ALA A 114 -44.31 9.52 -16.54
CA ALA A 114 -45.48 9.11 -17.29
C ALA A 114 -46.31 10.38 -17.54
N ASP A 115 -47.12 10.36 -18.59
CA ASP A 115 -48.30 11.22 -18.77
C ASP A 115 -48.15 12.75 -18.94
N ALA A 116 -47.31 13.22 -19.87
CA ALA A 116 -47.70 14.40 -20.65
C ALA A 116 -48.68 14.00 -21.77
N GLY A 117 -49.84 13.46 -21.38
CA GLY A 117 -51.00 13.32 -22.26
C GLY A 117 -51.56 14.69 -22.55
N PHE A 118 -51.26 15.24 -23.73
CA PHE A 118 -52.04 16.33 -24.30
C PHE A 118 -53.29 15.73 -24.92
N GLY A 119 -54.44 16.10 -24.35
CA GLY A 119 -55.76 15.92 -24.96
C GLY A 119 -56.04 16.95 -26.04
#